data_AF-Q83NJ2-F1
#
_entry.id   AF-Q83NJ2-F1
#
_cell.length_a   1.000
_cell.length_b   1.000
_cell.length_c   1.000
_cell.angle_alpha   90.00
_cell.angle_beta   90.00
_cell.angle_gamma   90.00
#
_symmetry.space_group_name_H-M   'P 1'
#
loop_
_entity.id
_entity.type
_entity.pdbx_description
1 polymer ?
#
loop_
_entity_poly.entity_id
_entity_poly.type
_entity_poly.pdbx_seq_one_letter_code
_entity_poly.pdbx_strand_id
1 'polypeptide(L)'
;MGNVFSGWHLLVILLVIVLLFGTSRLPKLSKSVVEALKIFRRSFNEASDITRSQDGHPDSQGNFAESASSVPFVKSEKQSEKRASVTEAKKSK
;
A
#
# COMPACT_ATOMS: atom_id res chain seq x y z
N MET A 1 -20.61 -22.34 -31.22
CA MET A 1 -19.48 -21.68 -30.54
C MET A 1 -20.04 -21.10 -29.25
N GLY A 2 -19.58 -21.55 -28.07
CA GLY A 2 -20.16 -21.11 -26.79
C GLY A 2 -19.73 -19.67 -26.46
N ASN A 3 -20.68 -18.83 -26.07
CA ASN A 3 -20.43 -17.43 -25.79
C ASN A 3 -19.72 -17.30 -24.44
N VAL A 4 -18.39 -17.19 -24.45
CA VAL A 4 -17.52 -17.01 -23.27
C VAL A 4 -17.88 -15.75 -22.47
N PHE A 5 -18.62 -14.83 -23.09
CA PHE A 5 -19.10 -13.57 -22.49
C PHE A 5 -20.41 -13.70 -21.70
N SER A 6 -20.97 -14.91 -21.54
CA SER A 6 -22.14 -15.08 -20.66
C SER A 6 -21.75 -14.79 -19.21
N GLY A 7 -22.59 -14.05 -18.48
CA GLY A 7 -22.31 -13.62 -17.10
C GLY A 7 -21.94 -14.79 -16.16
N TRP A 8 -22.48 -15.98 -16.43
CA TRP A 8 -22.11 -17.19 -15.69
C TRP A 8 -20.64 -17.59 -15.87
N HIS A 9 -20.08 -17.44 -17.08
CA HIS A 9 -18.68 -17.80 -17.35
C HIS A 9 -17.72 -16.85 -16.64
N LEU A 10 -18.01 -15.54 -16.64
CA LEU A 10 -17.26 -14.53 -15.87
C LEU A 10 -17.16 -14.90 -14.38
N LEU A 11 -18.25 -15.41 -13.80
CA LEU A 11 -18.26 -15.85 -12.40
C LEU A 11 -17.35 -17.08 -12.16
N VAL A 12 -17.36 -18.05 -13.08
CA VAL A 12 -16.47 -19.22 -13.02
C VAL A 12 -15.01 -18.81 -13.16
N ILE A 13 -14.69 -17.91 -14.10
CA ILE A 13 -13.33 -17.41 -14.30
C ILE A 13 -12.83 -16.70 -13.04
N LEU A 14 -13.67 -15.85 -12.44
CA LEU A 14 -13.34 -15.18 -11.19
C LEU A 14 -13.05 -16.20 -10.08
N LEU A 15 -13.87 -17.25 -9.98
CA LEU A 15 -13.66 -18.32 -9.00
C LEU A 15 -12.32 -19.03 -9.21
N VAL A 16 -11.97 -19.38 -10.45
CA VAL A 16 -10.69 -20.02 -10.79
C VAL A 16 -9.51 -19.11 -10.41
N ILE A 17 -9.58 -17.82 -10.71
CA ILE A 17 -8.54 -16.86 -10.34
C ILE A 17 -8.40 -16.79 -8.80
N VAL A 18 -9.51 -16.74 -8.06
CA VAL A 18 -9.46 -16.75 -6.58
C VAL A 18 -8.90 -18.06 -6.05
N LEU A 19 -9.14 -19.20 -6.70
CA LEU A 19 -8.55 -20.49 -6.30
C LEU A 19 -7.04 -20.54 -6.58
N LEU A 20 -6.59 -20.08 -7.75
CA LEU A 20 -5.18 -20.08 -8.13
C LEU A 20 -4.36 -19.05 -7.34
N PHE A 21 -4.86 -17.82 -7.21
CA PHE A 21 -4.17 -16.73 -6.56
C PHE A 21 -4.49 -16.64 -5.06
N GLY A 22 -5.61 -17.20 -4.59
CA GLY A 22 -6.11 -17.00 -3.22
C GLY A 22 -6.78 -15.64 -3.04
N THR A 23 -7.64 -15.53 -2.02
CA THR A 23 -8.40 -14.30 -1.69
C THR A 23 -7.52 -13.13 -1.24
N SER A 24 -6.29 -13.37 -0.78
CA SER A 24 -5.39 -12.34 -0.26
C SER A 24 -4.46 -11.72 -1.32
N ARG A 25 -4.14 -12.44 -2.40
CA ARG A 25 -3.18 -11.95 -3.42
C ARG A 25 -3.81 -10.96 -4.40
N LEU A 26 -5.05 -11.18 -4.85
CA LEU A 26 -5.73 -10.26 -5.78
C LEU A 26 -5.90 -8.85 -5.17
N PRO A 27 -6.36 -8.70 -3.91
CA PRO A 27 -6.48 -7.38 -3.28
C PRO A 27 -5.12 -6.72 -3.02
N LYS A 28 -4.08 -7.51 -2.73
CA LYS A 28 -2.74 -6.98 -2.44
C LYS A 28 -2.10 -6.30 -3.65
N LEU A 29 -2.22 -6.92 -4.83
CA LEU A 29 -1.74 -6.32 -6.09
C LEU A 29 -2.63 -5.16 -6.53
N SER A 30 -3.95 -5.30 -6.38
CA SER A 30 -4.88 -4.23 -6.77
C SER A 30 -4.68 -2.98 -5.92
N LYS A 31 -4.36 -3.08 -4.61
CA LYS A 31 -4.11 -1.89 -3.76
C LYS A 31 -3.04 -0.97 -4.34
N SER A 32 -1.91 -1.51 -4.81
CA SER A 32 -0.83 -0.70 -5.39
C SER A 32 -1.22 -0.03 -6.71
N VAL A 33 -1.93 -0.75 -7.59
CA VAL A 33 -2.40 -0.21 -8.89
C VAL A 33 -3.55 0.79 -8.69
N VAL A 34 -4.51 0.44 -7.84
CA VAL A 34 -5.66 1.29 -7.48
C VAL A 34 -5.18 2.57 -6.80
N GLU A 35 -4.14 2.52 -5.96
CA GLU A 35 -3.60 3.74 -5.36
C GLU A 35 -3.04 4.70 -6.42
N ALA A 36 -2.28 4.17 -7.40
CA ALA A 36 -1.80 4.97 -8.53
C ALA A 36 -2.96 5.55 -9.36
N LEU A 37 -3.98 4.74 -9.65
CA LEU A 37 -5.20 5.19 -10.34
C LEU A 37 -6.03 6.18 -9.51
N LYS A 38 -6.06 6.06 -8.18
CA LYS A 38 -6.78 6.97 -7.26
C LYS A 38 -6.15 8.34 -7.27
N ILE A 39 -4.83 8.42 -7.23
CA ILE A 39 -4.10 9.69 -7.31
C ILE A 39 -4.40 10.38 -8.66
N PHE A 40 -4.34 9.62 -9.76
CA PHE A 40 -4.72 10.11 -11.09
C PHE A 40 -6.19 10.59 -11.14
N ARG A 41 -7.13 9.76 -10.68
CA ARG A 41 -8.56 10.12 -10.61
C ARG A 41 -8.81 11.35 -9.76
N ARG A 42 -8.08 11.54 -8.66
CA ARG A 42 -8.21 12.71 -7.78
C ARG A 42 -7.78 13.99 -8.47
N SER A 43 -6.68 13.97 -9.23
CA SER A 43 -6.26 15.12 -10.04
C SER A 43 -7.27 15.46 -11.14
N PHE A 44 -7.84 14.44 -11.81
CA PHE A 44 -8.91 14.65 -12.79
C PHE A 44 -10.19 15.16 -12.14
N ASN A 45 -10.54 14.65 -10.96
CA ASN A 45 -11.72 15.10 -10.24
C ASN A 45 -11.55 16.56 -9.83
N GLU A 46 -10.43 16.94 -9.20
CA GLU A 46 -10.11 18.34 -8.82
C GLU A 46 -10.25 19.32 -10.00
N ALA A 47 -9.83 18.91 -11.20
CA ALA A 47 -9.98 19.72 -12.41
C ALA A 47 -11.45 19.93 -12.83
N SER A 48 -12.31 18.93 -12.61
CA SER A 48 -13.77 19.08 -12.77
C SER A 48 -14.47 19.68 -11.55
N ASP A 49 -13.82 19.64 -10.38
CA ASP A 49 -14.43 19.92 -9.07
C ASP A 49 -14.50 21.41 -8.74
N ILE A 50 -13.95 22.28 -9.59
CA ILE A 50 -14.35 23.70 -9.61
C ILE A 50 -15.88 23.88 -9.72
N THR A 51 -16.65 22.82 -10.01
CA THR A 51 -18.13 22.84 -10.01
C THR A 51 -18.81 21.95 -8.95
N ARG A 52 -18.14 21.04 -8.21
CA ARG A 52 -18.86 20.04 -7.38
C ARG A 52 -18.24 19.76 -6.00
N SER A 53 -17.94 20.82 -5.25
CA SER A 53 -17.69 20.74 -3.81
C SER A 53 -18.60 19.71 -3.11
N GLN A 54 -17.98 18.64 -2.59
CA GLN A 54 -18.53 17.51 -1.81
C GLN A 54 -18.89 16.23 -2.58
N ASP A 55 -17.90 15.33 -2.70
CA ASP A 55 -18.13 13.94 -2.27
C ASP A 55 -16.88 13.25 -1.68
N GLY A 56 -16.81 13.24 -0.35
CA GLY A 56 -16.40 12.05 0.44
C GLY A 56 -14.91 11.67 0.54
N HIS A 57 -14.17 12.34 1.42
CA HIS A 57 -13.31 11.72 2.45
C HIS A 57 -12.68 10.34 2.13
N PRO A 58 -11.59 10.23 1.35
CA PRO A 58 -10.77 9.03 1.32
C PRO A 58 -9.81 9.00 2.53
N ASP A 59 -10.37 9.20 3.72
CA ASP A 59 -9.65 9.20 5.01
C ASP A 59 -10.01 7.94 5.81
N SER A 60 -10.51 6.90 5.14
CA SER A 60 -10.40 5.59 5.73
C SER A 60 -8.96 5.16 5.57
N GLN A 61 -8.19 5.40 6.64
CA GLN A 61 -7.01 4.63 7.03
C GLN A 61 -7.34 3.13 6.88
N GLY A 62 -7.27 2.64 5.64
CA GLY A 62 -7.45 1.24 5.31
C GLY A 62 -6.16 0.56 5.65
N ASN A 63 -5.99 0.27 6.95
CA ASN A 63 -5.01 -0.62 7.55
C ASN A 63 -4.32 -1.48 6.49
N PHE A 64 -3.07 -1.15 6.18
CA PHE A 64 -2.11 -2.10 5.60
C PHE A 64 -1.71 -3.18 6.62
N ALA A 65 -2.32 -3.17 7.81
CA ALA A 65 -2.11 -4.11 8.89
C ALA A 65 -2.86 -5.42 8.63
N GLU A 66 -2.29 -6.29 7.79
CA GLU A 66 -2.18 -7.73 8.09
C GLU A 66 -1.14 -8.38 7.17
N SER A 67 0.14 -8.02 7.35
CA SER A 67 1.21 -8.99 7.16
C SER A 67 2.39 -8.59 8.05
N ALA A 68 2.06 -8.47 9.34
CA ALA A 68 2.95 -8.88 10.39
C ALA A 68 2.68 -10.37 10.66
N SER A 69 3.40 -11.27 9.97
CA SER A 69 3.61 -12.66 10.43
C SER A 69 4.61 -13.40 9.55
N SER A 70 5.92 -13.19 9.80
CA SER A 70 6.99 -14.20 9.77
C SER A 70 8.38 -13.60 9.55
N VAL A 71 8.87 -12.78 10.49
CA VAL A 71 10.23 -12.87 11.05
C VAL A 71 10.31 -11.90 12.23
N PRO A 72 10.08 -12.36 13.47
CA PRO A 72 10.50 -11.64 14.65
C PRO A 72 12.02 -11.84 14.78
N PHE A 73 12.81 -11.11 13.98
CA PHE A 73 14.26 -11.08 14.17
C PHE A 73 14.63 -9.94 15.10
N VAL A 74 14.84 -10.32 16.35
CA VAL A 74 15.55 -9.63 17.41
C VAL A 74 16.73 -8.82 16.87
N LYS A 75 16.65 -7.49 17.00
CA LYS A 75 17.83 -6.66 17.29
C LYS A 75 17.52 -5.73 18.46
N SER A 76 17.08 -6.36 19.54
CA SER A 76 17.18 -5.83 20.89
C SER A 76 18.38 -6.49 21.54
N GLU A 77 19.47 -5.74 21.67
CA GLU A 77 20.50 -5.77 22.73
C GLU A 77 21.75 -5.09 22.15
N LYS A 78 21.94 -3.79 22.40
CA LYS A 78 22.46 -3.13 23.61
C LYS A 78 23.97 -2.91 23.53
N GLN A 79 24.36 -1.79 24.15
CA GLN A 79 25.69 -1.42 24.61
C GLN A 79 26.58 -0.77 23.54
N SER A 80 26.46 0.55 23.37
CA SER A 80 27.04 1.59 24.23
C SER A 80 28.56 1.59 24.26
N GLU A 81 29.08 2.80 24.00
CA GLU A 81 30.27 3.33 24.67
C GLU A 81 31.65 2.97 24.09
N LYS A 82 32.02 3.67 23.02
CA LYS A 82 33.31 4.38 22.94
C LYS A 82 33.00 5.77 22.38
N ARG A 83 32.89 6.84 23.17
CA ARG A 83 33.98 7.49 23.91
C ARG A 83 35.27 7.50 23.07
N ALA A 84 35.22 8.24 21.98
CA ALA A 84 36.36 8.93 21.37
C ALA A 84 35.84 10.36 21.12
N SER A 85 35.88 11.31 22.06
CA SER A 85 37.07 11.90 22.68
C SER A 85 38.21 12.16 21.69
N VAL A 86 37.89 12.66 20.48
CA VAL A 86 38.87 13.34 19.63
C VAL A 86 38.14 14.47 18.94
N THR A 87 38.23 15.66 19.53
CA THR A 87 38.75 16.88 18.88
C THR A 87 38.52 18.05 19.84
N GLU A 88 39.38 18.13 20.86
CA GLU A 88 39.91 19.43 21.28
C GLU A 88 40.55 20.08 20.05
N ALA A 89 39.94 21.12 19.50
CA ALA A 89 40.63 22.11 18.70
C ALA A 89 39.73 23.32 18.49
N LYS A 90 40.33 24.51 18.63
CA LYS A 90 39.77 25.84 18.35
C LYS A 90 38.76 26.39 19.36
N LYS A 91 39.27 27.25 20.23
CA LYS A 91 39.21 28.73 20.04
C LYS A 91 39.86 29.34 21.30
N SER A 92 41.19 29.27 21.42
CA SER A 92 42.13 30.28 20.91
C SER A 92 41.66 31.71 21.22
N LYS A 93 42.25 32.24 22.30
CA LYS A 93 42.45 33.65 22.71
C LYS A 93 41.27 34.59 22.76
#